data_AF-A0A2V9WUH3-F1
#
_entry.id   AF-A0A2V9WUH3-F1
#
_cell.length_a   1.000
_cell.length_b   1.000
_cell.length_c   1.000
_cell.angle_alpha   90.00
_cell.angle_beta   90.00
_cell.angle_gamma   90.00
#
_symmetry.space_group_name_H-M   'P 1'
#
loop_
_entity.id
_entity.type
_entity.pdbx_description
1 polymer ?
#
loop_
_entity_poly.entity_id
_entity_poly.type
_entity_poly.pdbx_seq_one_letter_code
_entity_poly.pdbx_strand_id
1 'polypeptide(L)'
;AAHRGLALDHSVATVPDAALALALCGETGPALQEMERLTTAAPTNAVVNDVYLPEVKAAIALAQHHPEQVSGLLSSTSSYTQVSKAPHLLGRASLEMSQWQQAVADLQPGIRYRGLALQEGPVGTAQAPDYTLCLLGTARAQAHFDKLAAMRSYQQLLEIWKNADADFIPAQEAKRERAALQGGS
;
A
#
# COMPACT_ATOMS: atom_id res chain seq x y z
N ALA A 1 -1.57 -17.07 4.10
CA ALA A 1 -2.99 -16.72 4.28
C ALA A 1 -3.73 -16.65 2.93
N ALA A 2 -3.21 -15.90 1.94
CA ALA A 2 -3.82 -15.75 0.62
C ALA A 2 -4.21 -17.07 -0.06
N HIS A 3 -3.28 -18.04 -0.19
CA HIS A 3 -3.59 -19.37 -0.73
C HIS A 3 -4.72 -20.11 -0.01
N ARG A 4 -4.80 -19.99 1.32
CA ARG A 4 -5.88 -20.60 2.10
C ARG A 4 -7.22 -19.90 1.85
N GLY A 5 -7.21 -18.58 1.67
CA GLY A 5 -8.40 -17.81 1.30
C GLY A 5 -8.93 -18.25 -0.06
N LEU A 6 -8.05 -18.33 -1.06
CA LEU A 6 -8.41 -18.79 -2.41
C LEU A 6 -8.91 -20.24 -2.42
N ALA A 7 -8.36 -21.12 -1.57
CA ALA A 7 -8.88 -22.49 -1.44
C ALA A 7 -10.33 -22.58 -0.88
N LEU A 8 -10.84 -21.51 -0.27
CA LEU A 8 -12.17 -21.47 0.36
C LEU A 8 -13.17 -20.60 -0.41
N ASP A 9 -12.72 -19.48 -0.99
CA ASP A 9 -13.56 -18.55 -1.72
C ASP A 9 -12.82 -17.91 -2.90
N HIS A 10 -13.53 -17.82 -4.01
CA HIS A 10 -13.05 -17.31 -5.29
C HIS A 10 -13.91 -16.13 -5.79
N SER A 11 -14.68 -15.50 -4.89
CA SER A 11 -15.56 -14.38 -5.18
C SER A 11 -14.81 -13.04 -5.25
N VAL A 12 -15.54 -11.99 -5.68
CA VAL A 12 -15.07 -10.60 -5.65
C VAL A 12 -14.73 -10.10 -4.24
N ALA A 13 -15.20 -10.76 -3.19
CA ALA A 13 -14.87 -10.40 -1.81
C ALA A 13 -13.49 -10.91 -1.36
N THR A 14 -12.96 -11.96 -1.98
CA THR A 14 -11.70 -12.62 -1.53
C THR A 14 -10.58 -12.48 -2.54
N VAL A 15 -10.87 -12.64 -3.83
CA VAL A 15 -9.83 -12.69 -4.87
C VAL A 15 -9.00 -11.41 -4.93
N PRO A 16 -9.57 -10.18 -4.88
CA PRO A 16 -8.76 -8.96 -4.95
C PRO A 16 -7.70 -8.86 -3.85
N ASP A 17 -8.09 -9.09 -2.59
CA ASP A 17 -7.17 -9.03 -1.45
C ASP A 17 -6.12 -10.15 -1.51
N ALA A 18 -6.53 -11.37 -1.85
CA ALA A 18 -5.62 -12.50 -1.93
C ALA A 18 -4.61 -12.35 -3.09
N ALA A 19 -5.06 -11.93 -4.26
CA ALA A 19 -4.20 -11.70 -5.42
C ALA A 19 -3.23 -10.54 -5.18
N LEU A 20 -3.68 -9.44 -4.57
CA LEU A 20 -2.80 -8.33 -4.21
C LEU A 20 -1.72 -8.79 -3.21
N ALA A 21 -2.10 -9.57 -2.19
CA ALA A 21 -1.15 -10.12 -1.23
C ALA A 21 -0.12 -11.05 -1.91
N LEU A 22 -0.54 -11.93 -2.82
CA LEU A 22 0.35 -12.79 -3.60
C LEU A 22 1.33 -11.96 -4.43
N ALA A 23 0.84 -10.94 -5.15
CA ALA A 23 1.68 -10.05 -5.95
C ALA A 23 2.73 -9.33 -5.10
N LEU A 24 2.31 -8.78 -3.95
CA LEU A 24 3.21 -8.11 -3.00
C LEU A 24 4.27 -9.04 -2.40
N CYS A 25 3.98 -10.34 -2.30
CA CYS A 25 4.92 -11.37 -1.87
C CYS A 25 5.76 -11.98 -3.02
N GLY A 26 5.61 -11.49 -4.26
CA GLY A 26 6.37 -11.95 -5.41
C GLY A 26 5.77 -13.15 -6.16
N GLU A 27 4.62 -13.68 -5.71
CA GLU A 27 3.87 -14.73 -6.39
C GLU A 27 3.03 -14.15 -7.55
N THR A 28 3.71 -13.53 -8.51
CA THR A 28 3.11 -12.69 -9.56
C THR A 28 2.22 -13.46 -10.54
N GLY A 29 2.63 -14.66 -10.95
CA GLY A 29 1.85 -15.52 -11.87
C GLY A 29 0.49 -15.94 -11.28
N PRO A 30 0.46 -16.58 -10.10
CA PRO A 30 -0.78 -16.93 -9.42
C PRO A 30 -1.69 -15.73 -9.15
N ALA A 31 -1.11 -14.58 -8.74
CA ALA A 31 -1.86 -13.35 -8.51
C ALA A 31 -2.61 -12.88 -9.77
N LEU A 32 -1.91 -12.81 -10.91
CA LEU A 32 -2.51 -12.36 -12.16
C LEU A 32 -3.59 -13.34 -12.65
N GLN A 33 -3.32 -14.65 -12.55
CA GLN A 33 -4.25 -15.69 -12.99
C GLN A 33 -5.61 -15.60 -12.28
N GLU A 34 -5.61 -15.42 -10.95
CA GLU A 34 -6.87 -15.28 -10.19
C GLU A 34 -7.63 -14.01 -10.56
N MET A 35 -6.91 -12.89 -10.75
CA MET A 35 -7.55 -11.64 -11.18
C MET A 35 -8.13 -11.72 -12.60
N GLU A 36 -7.44 -12.33 -13.54
CA GLU A 36 -7.94 -12.53 -14.91
C GLU A 36 -9.16 -13.44 -14.96
N ARG A 37 -9.18 -14.48 -14.11
CA ARG A 37 -10.37 -15.33 -13.95
C ARG A 37 -11.55 -14.52 -13.42
N LEU A 38 -11.32 -13.66 -12.42
CA LEU A 38 -12.37 -12.81 -11.85
C LEU A 38 -12.87 -11.78 -12.86
N THR A 39 -11.99 -11.10 -13.61
CA THR A 39 -12.39 -10.08 -14.59
C THR A 39 -13.18 -10.69 -15.74
N THR A 40 -12.82 -11.91 -16.17
CA THR A 40 -13.58 -12.68 -17.16
C THR A 40 -14.99 -13.03 -16.66
N ALA A 41 -15.13 -13.36 -15.38
CA ALA A 41 -16.42 -13.66 -14.76
C ALA A 41 -17.27 -12.41 -14.48
N ALA A 42 -16.65 -11.22 -14.39
CA ALA A 42 -17.31 -9.96 -14.06
C ALA A 42 -16.90 -8.81 -15.01
N PRO A 43 -17.17 -8.94 -16.33
CA PRO A 43 -16.66 -8.01 -17.34
C PRO A 43 -17.25 -6.59 -17.25
N THR A 44 -18.41 -6.43 -16.61
CA THR A 44 -19.08 -5.12 -16.43
C THR A 44 -18.85 -4.51 -15.05
N ASN A 45 -18.09 -5.17 -14.16
CA ASN A 45 -17.81 -4.66 -12.82
C ASN A 45 -16.65 -3.66 -12.88
N ALA A 46 -16.97 -2.36 -12.87
CA ALA A 46 -15.96 -1.30 -12.94
C ALA A 46 -14.92 -1.37 -11.81
N VAL A 47 -15.31 -1.75 -10.58
CA VAL A 47 -14.34 -1.83 -9.47
C VAL A 47 -13.31 -2.94 -9.72
N VAL A 48 -13.76 -4.10 -10.22
CA VAL A 48 -12.85 -5.21 -10.56
C VAL A 48 -11.87 -4.81 -11.66
N ASN A 49 -12.36 -4.13 -12.70
CA ASN A 49 -11.58 -3.85 -13.91
C ASN A 49 -10.74 -2.57 -13.82
N ASP A 50 -11.24 -1.54 -13.13
CA ASP A 50 -10.63 -0.21 -13.08
C ASP A 50 -9.88 0.05 -11.77
N VAL A 51 -10.05 -0.79 -10.74
CA VAL A 51 -9.37 -0.67 -9.44
C VAL A 51 -8.54 -1.91 -9.14
N TYR A 52 -9.18 -3.08 -8.94
CA TYR A 52 -8.48 -4.25 -8.40
C TYR A 52 -7.44 -4.84 -9.36
N LEU A 53 -7.79 -5.02 -10.63
CA LEU A 53 -6.83 -5.52 -11.63
C LEU A 53 -5.63 -4.57 -11.82
N PRO A 54 -5.82 -3.25 -11.99
CA PRO A 54 -4.75 -2.26 -11.97
C PRO A 54 -3.83 -2.33 -10.76
N GLU A 55 -4.39 -2.46 -9.55
CA GLU A 55 -3.61 -2.57 -8.32
C GLU A 55 -2.75 -3.83 -8.27
N VAL A 56 -3.31 -4.98 -8.67
CA VAL A 56 -2.55 -6.24 -8.74
C VAL A 56 -1.44 -6.14 -9.78
N LYS A 57 -1.70 -5.56 -10.96
CA LYS A 57 -0.67 -5.33 -11.97
C LYS A 57 0.43 -4.39 -11.47
N ALA A 58 0.07 -3.31 -10.77
CA ALA A 58 1.03 -2.39 -10.17
C ALA A 58 1.89 -3.05 -9.08
N ALA A 59 1.28 -3.89 -8.23
CA ALA A 59 2.01 -4.67 -7.23
C ALA A 59 2.97 -5.69 -7.89
N ILE A 60 2.57 -6.32 -9.00
CA ILE A 60 3.45 -7.18 -9.80
C ILE A 60 4.63 -6.38 -10.37
N ALA A 61 4.40 -5.19 -10.91
CA ALA A 61 5.46 -4.34 -11.44
C ALA A 61 6.48 -3.96 -10.35
N LEU A 62 6.01 -3.59 -9.15
CA LEU A 62 6.88 -3.35 -7.99
C LEU A 62 7.67 -4.60 -7.59
N ALA A 63 7.03 -5.77 -7.52
CA ALA A 63 7.71 -7.03 -7.19
C ALA A 63 8.78 -7.43 -8.22
N GLN A 64 8.64 -6.96 -9.45
CA GLN A 64 9.60 -7.17 -10.54
C GLN A 64 10.62 -6.02 -10.69
N HIS A 65 10.64 -5.06 -9.77
CA HIS A 65 11.51 -3.87 -9.82
C HIS A 65 11.31 -3.01 -11.09
N HIS A 66 10.06 -2.84 -11.51
CA HIS A 66 9.63 -1.92 -12.57
C HIS A 66 8.75 -0.77 -12.02
N PRO A 67 9.25 0.04 -11.06
CA PRO A 67 8.44 1.08 -10.43
C PRO A 67 7.94 2.16 -11.41
N GLU A 68 8.64 2.36 -12.53
CA GLU A 68 8.27 3.33 -13.56
C GLU A 68 6.94 3.02 -14.26
N GLN A 69 6.47 1.77 -14.20
CA GLN A 69 5.21 1.34 -14.82
C GLN A 69 3.98 1.62 -13.94
N VAL A 70 4.19 1.82 -12.63
CA VAL A 70 3.12 1.83 -11.62
C VAL A 70 2.11 2.95 -11.85
N SER A 71 2.57 4.15 -12.18
CA SER A 71 1.69 5.30 -12.43
C SER A 71 0.80 5.11 -13.66
N GLY A 72 1.34 4.52 -14.73
CA GLY A 72 0.58 4.18 -15.93
C GLY A 72 -0.49 3.13 -15.66
N LEU A 73 -0.13 2.08 -14.90
CA LEU A 73 -1.04 1.01 -14.51
C LEU A 73 -2.19 1.53 -13.63
N LEU A 74 -1.93 2.47 -12.73
CA LEU A 74 -2.92 3.04 -11.80
C LEU A 74 -3.67 4.26 -12.34
N SER A 75 -3.52 4.60 -13.62
CA SER A 75 -4.18 5.79 -14.20
C SER A 75 -5.72 5.80 -14.00
N SER A 76 -6.36 4.62 -14.07
CA SER A 76 -7.81 4.45 -13.86
C SER A 76 -8.25 4.59 -12.40
N THR A 77 -7.35 4.47 -11.43
CA THR A 77 -7.71 4.47 -10.00
C THR A 77 -7.86 5.86 -9.40
N SER A 78 -7.54 6.92 -10.17
CA SER A 78 -7.53 8.31 -9.69
C SER A 78 -8.86 8.73 -9.03
N SER A 79 -9.99 8.36 -9.64
CA SER A 79 -11.34 8.63 -9.12
C SER A 79 -11.71 7.79 -7.90
N TYR A 80 -10.95 6.73 -7.62
CA TYR A 80 -11.20 5.74 -6.56
C TYR A 80 -10.21 5.83 -5.42
N THR A 81 -9.41 6.89 -5.34
CA THR A 81 -8.31 7.06 -4.38
C THR A 81 -8.70 6.72 -2.92
N GLN A 82 -9.94 6.99 -2.49
CA GLN A 82 -10.43 6.72 -1.13
C GLN A 82 -10.77 5.24 -0.84
N VAL A 83 -10.90 4.42 -1.88
CA VAL A 83 -11.27 2.99 -1.83
C VAL A 83 -10.30 2.16 -2.65
N SER A 84 -9.04 2.59 -2.70
CA SER A 84 -7.96 1.97 -3.45
C SER A 84 -6.69 1.90 -2.60
N LYS A 85 -5.84 0.92 -2.87
CA LYS A 85 -4.46 0.84 -2.38
C LYS A 85 -3.49 1.69 -3.21
N ALA A 86 -3.98 2.38 -4.25
CA ALA A 86 -3.17 3.16 -5.16
C ALA A 86 -2.19 4.15 -4.50
N PRO A 87 -2.56 4.94 -3.46
CA PRO A 87 -1.61 5.86 -2.81
C PRO A 87 -0.35 5.15 -2.30
N HIS A 88 -0.53 3.98 -1.66
CA HIS A 88 0.58 3.21 -1.13
C HIS A 88 1.47 2.65 -2.25
N LEU A 89 0.87 2.13 -3.33
CA LEU A 89 1.60 1.59 -4.49
C LEU A 89 2.38 2.67 -5.23
N LEU A 90 1.77 3.84 -5.48
CA LEU A 90 2.43 4.99 -6.10
C LEU A 90 3.61 5.48 -5.23
N GLY A 91 3.36 5.68 -3.94
CA GLY A 91 4.40 6.12 -3.01
C GLY A 91 5.58 5.16 -2.92
N ARG A 92 5.33 3.85 -2.94
CA ARG A 92 6.39 2.84 -3.01
C ARG A 92 7.20 2.94 -4.29
N ALA A 93 6.54 3.12 -5.44
CA ALA A 93 7.24 3.32 -6.71
C ALA A 93 8.15 4.55 -6.66
N SER A 94 7.65 5.69 -6.17
CA SER A 94 8.46 6.90 -6.01
C SER A 94 9.62 6.72 -5.03
N LEU A 95 9.45 5.97 -3.94
CA LEU A 95 10.54 5.64 -3.02
C LEU A 95 11.63 4.80 -3.71
N GLU A 96 11.26 3.75 -4.45
CA GLU A 96 12.20 2.92 -5.20
C GLU A 96 12.97 3.72 -6.26
N MET A 97 12.31 4.72 -6.86
CA MET A 97 12.92 5.65 -7.82
C MET A 97 13.69 6.82 -7.14
N SER A 98 13.81 6.84 -5.82
CA SER A 98 14.43 7.95 -5.05
C SER A 98 13.79 9.33 -5.29
N GLN A 99 12.51 9.38 -5.67
CA GLN A 99 11.74 10.59 -5.91
C GLN A 99 11.06 11.05 -4.60
N TRP A 100 11.85 11.51 -3.64
CA TRP A 100 11.41 11.71 -2.25
C TRP A 100 10.20 12.67 -2.10
N GLN A 101 10.21 13.81 -2.78
CA GLN A 101 9.10 14.76 -2.71
C GLN A 101 7.83 14.20 -3.39
N GLN A 102 8.00 13.49 -4.51
CA GLN A 102 6.88 12.82 -5.19
C GLN A 102 6.28 11.72 -4.30
N ALA A 103 7.12 10.93 -3.62
CA ALA A 103 6.65 9.91 -2.69
C ALA A 103 5.76 10.50 -1.59
N VAL A 104 6.11 11.66 -1.02
CA VAL A 104 5.23 12.34 -0.05
C VAL A 104 3.91 12.77 -0.68
N ALA A 105 3.93 13.28 -1.92
CA ALA A 105 2.71 13.68 -2.63
C ALA A 105 1.81 12.47 -2.92
N ASP A 106 2.37 11.36 -3.38
CA ASP A 106 1.64 10.14 -3.72
C ASP A 106 1.05 9.42 -2.50
N LEU A 107 1.73 9.51 -1.35
CA LEU A 107 1.26 8.93 -0.09
C LEU A 107 0.26 9.82 0.65
N GLN A 108 0.22 11.12 0.34
CA GLN A 108 -0.64 12.11 1.02
C GLN A 108 -2.12 11.71 1.05
N PRO A 109 -2.74 11.19 -0.03
CA PRO A 109 -4.14 10.78 0.01
C PRO A 109 -4.42 9.67 1.02
N GLY A 110 -3.45 8.77 1.24
CA GLY A 110 -3.59 7.64 2.17
C GLY A 110 -3.51 8.03 3.65
N ILE A 111 -2.88 9.17 3.97
CA ILE A 111 -2.83 9.70 5.34
C ILE A 111 -3.90 10.76 5.62
N ARG A 112 -4.61 11.25 4.59
CA ARG A 112 -5.61 12.32 4.73
C ARG A 112 -6.87 11.88 5.49
N TYR A 113 -7.24 10.61 5.42
CA TYR A 113 -8.49 10.10 6.01
C TYR A 113 -8.26 8.96 7.01
N ARG A 114 -7.68 9.31 8.17
CA ARG A 114 -7.35 8.36 9.24
C ARG A 114 -8.52 7.46 9.66
N GLY A 115 -9.72 8.01 9.86
CA GLY A 115 -10.87 7.24 10.34
C GLY A 115 -11.32 6.14 9.37
N LEU A 116 -11.29 6.41 8.05
CA LEU A 116 -11.62 5.42 7.03
C LEU A 116 -10.56 4.32 6.96
N ALA A 117 -9.29 4.69 7.04
CA ALA A 117 -8.17 3.78 6.85
C ALA A 117 -7.80 2.94 8.08
N LEU A 118 -8.17 3.40 9.30
CA LEU A 118 -8.08 2.61 10.52
C LEU A 118 -9.35 1.78 10.79
N GLN A 119 -10.32 1.78 9.85
CA GLN A 119 -11.63 1.16 10.03
C GLN A 119 -12.34 1.64 11.30
N GLU A 120 -12.08 2.88 11.73
CA GLU A 120 -12.73 3.49 12.89
C GLU A 120 -14.16 3.90 12.48
N GLY A 121 -15.13 3.06 12.84
CA GLY A 121 -16.55 3.26 12.53
C GLY A 121 -17.11 2.26 11.51
N PRO A 122 -18.40 2.37 11.12
CA PRO A 122 -19.10 1.36 10.32
C PRO A 122 -18.72 1.34 8.82
N VAL A 123 -17.68 2.07 8.42
CA VAL A 123 -17.39 2.43 7.01
C VAL A 123 -16.04 1.90 6.51
N GLY A 124 -15.35 1.08 7.30
CA GLY A 124 -14.05 0.50 6.91
C GLY A 124 -14.21 -0.46 5.73
N THR A 125 -13.63 -0.12 4.56
CA THR A 125 -13.53 -1.05 3.43
C THR A 125 -12.16 -1.73 3.47
N ALA A 126 -12.07 -3.01 3.10
CA ALA A 126 -10.77 -3.73 3.03
C ALA A 126 -9.79 -3.05 2.05
N GLN A 127 -10.35 -2.29 1.10
CA GLN A 127 -9.68 -1.61 0.01
C GLN A 127 -9.34 -0.14 0.34
N ALA A 128 -9.62 0.33 1.55
CA ALA A 128 -9.20 1.66 1.98
C ALA A 128 -7.66 1.79 1.94
N PRO A 129 -7.12 3.00 1.68
CA PRO A 129 -5.68 3.23 1.70
C PRO A 129 -5.03 2.75 2.99
N ASP A 130 -3.85 2.14 2.90
CA ASP A 130 -3.13 1.64 4.07
C ASP A 130 -2.48 2.80 4.85
N TYR A 131 -3.20 3.37 5.82
CA TYR A 131 -2.76 4.55 6.57
C TYR A 131 -1.35 4.42 7.14
N THR A 132 -1.08 3.32 7.83
CA THR A 132 0.20 3.10 8.52
C THR A 132 1.34 2.88 7.53
N LEU A 133 1.09 2.21 6.40
CA LEU A 133 2.09 2.03 5.34
C LEU A 133 2.37 3.35 4.62
N CYS A 134 1.33 4.17 4.37
CA CYS A 134 1.52 5.48 3.78
C CYS A 134 2.27 6.43 4.71
N LEU A 135 1.99 6.38 6.01
CA LEU A 135 2.68 7.18 7.02
C LEU A 135 4.15 6.73 7.16
N LEU A 136 4.43 5.42 7.13
CA LEU A 136 5.80 4.89 7.13
C LEU A 136 6.58 5.36 5.89
N GLY A 137 6.00 5.20 4.70
CA GLY A 137 6.63 5.68 3.46
C GLY A 137 6.87 7.19 3.47
N THR A 138 5.95 7.96 4.04
CA THR A 138 6.08 9.42 4.19
C THR A 138 7.27 9.76 5.08
N ALA A 139 7.42 9.07 6.22
CA ALA A 139 8.54 9.28 7.13
C ALA A 139 9.89 8.94 6.46
N ARG A 140 9.93 7.83 5.71
CA ARG A 140 11.11 7.41 4.93
C ARG A 140 11.49 8.43 3.86
N ALA A 141 10.52 8.93 3.09
CA ALA A 141 10.77 9.97 2.10
C ALA A 141 11.27 11.28 2.73
N GLN A 142 10.59 11.76 3.78
CA GLN A 142 10.95 12.99 4.48
C GLN A 142 12.36 12.95 5.07
N ALA A 143 12.85 11.78 5.47
CA ALA A 143 14.21 11.64 6.03
C ALA A 143 15.32 12.19 5.10
N HIS A 144 15.06 12.24 3.79
CA HIS A 144 16.00 12.73 2.79
C HIS A 144 16.03 14.26 2.62
N PHE A 145 15.01 14.99 3.09
CA PHE A 145 14.91 16.44 2.84
C PHE A 145 14.35 17.27 3.99
N ASP A 146 13.67 16.65 4.97
CA ASP A 146 13.12 17.30 6.16
C ASP A 146 13.14 16.31 7.35
N LYS A 147 14.28 16.25 8.04
CA LYS A 147 14.48 15.37 9.20
C LYS A 147 13.47 15.63 10.33
N LEU A 148 13.05 16.89 10.52
CA LEU A 148 12.09 17.24 11.57
C LEU A 148 10.69 16.72 11.23
N ALA A 149 10.25 16.85 9.98
CA ALA A 149 8.99 16.23 9.53
C ALA A 149 9.05 14.70 9.64
N ALA A 150 10.15 14.08 9.19
CA ALA A 150 10.35 12.63 9.29
C ALA A 150 10.22 12.12 10.74
N MET A 151 10.87 12.80 11.69
CA MET A 151 10.75 12.46 13.12
C MET A 151 9.32 12.52 13.64
N ARG A 152 8.53 13.52 13.20
CA ARG A 152 7.11 13.63 13.59
C ARG A 152 6.29 12.48 13.01
N SER A 153 6.48 12.16 11.73
CA SER A 153 5.80 11.05 11.06
C SER A 153 6.12 9.71 11.70
N TYR A 154 7.40 9.44 12.02
CA TYR A 154 7.79 8.24 12.77
C TYR A 154 7.18 8.20 14.18
N GLN A 155 7.16 9.33 14.90
CA GLN A 155 6.55 9.39 16.24
C GLN A 155 5.05 9.05 16.19
N GLN A 156 4.34 9.59 15.21
CA GLN A 156 2.92 9.32 15.01
C GLN A 156 2.66 7.84 14.68
N LEU A 157 3.49 7.26 13.80
CA LEU A 157 3.41 5.85 13.46
C LEU A 157 3.67 4.93 14.67
N LEU A 158 4.71 5.24 15.44
CA LEU A 158 5.07 4.45 16.63
C LEU A 158 4.05 4.57 17.76
N GLU A 159 3.29 5.66 17.82
CA GLU A 159 2.14 5.77 18.74
C GLU A 159 1.00 4.83 18.34
N ILE A 160 0.76 4.64 17.04
CA ILE A 160 -0.24 3.67 16.53
C ILE A 160 0.23 2.24 16.84
N TRP A 161 1.52 1.97 16.71
CA TRP A 161 2.11 0.65 16.95
C TRP A 161 2.63 0.42 18.37
N LYS A 162 2.23 1.24 19.34
CA LYS A 162 2.75 1.15 20.73
C LYS A 162 2.50 -0.20 21.41
N ASN A 163 1.44 -0.90 20.99
CA ASN A 163 1.03 -2.20 21.51
C ASN A 163 1.18 -3.33 20.47
N ALA A 164 1.92 -3.10 19.38
CA ALA A 164 2.22 -4.18 18.43
C ALA A 164 3.09 -5.26 19.10
N ASP A 165 2.99 -6.49 18.59
CA ASP A 165 3.79 -7.61 19.08
C ASP A 165 5.29 -7.28 19.04
N ALA A 166 6.05 -7.83 19.99
CA ALA A 166 7.46 -7.49 20.15
C ALA A 166 8.31 -7.84 18.92
N ASP A 167 7.89 -8.84 18.14
CA ASP A 167 8.50 -9.32 16.90
C ASP A 167 7.94 -8.65 15.64
N PHE A 168 7.08 -7.64 15.77
CA PHE A 168 6.57 -6.87 14.63
C PHE A 168 7.68 -6.01 13.99
N ILE A 169 8.34 -6.59 12.98
CA ILE A 169 9.51 -6.03 12.29
C ILE A 169 9.34 -4.57 11.83
N PRO A 170 8.22 -4.14 11.20
CA PRO A 170 8.05 -2.75 10.77
C PRO A 170 8.18 -1.72 11.89
N ALA A 171 7.70 -2.03 13.11
CA ALA A 171 7.86 -1.14 14.25
C ALA A 171 9.32 -1.09 14.75
N GLN A 172 10.05 -2.20 14.66
CA GLN A 172 11.48 -2.23 15.00
C GLN A 172 12.31 -1.41 14.00
N GLU A 173 12.02 -1.53 12.70
CA GLU A 173 12.64 -0.72 11.64
C GLU A 173 12.37 0.77 11.85
N ALA A 174 11.11 1.17 12.04
CA ALA A 174 10.73 2.56 12.26
C ALA A 174 11.44 3.18 13.49
N LYS A 175 11.63 2.40 14.57
CA LYS A 175 12.41 2.85 15.75
C LYS A 175 13.87 3.11 15.39
N ARG A 176 14.50 2.19 14.65
CA ARG A 176 15.91 2.32 14.21
C ARG A 176 16.10 3.50 13.26
N GLU A 177 15.25 3.60 12.24
CA GLU A 177 15.27 4.68 11.24
C GLU A 177 15.12 6.04 11.92
N ARG A 178 14.16 6.17 12.84
CA ARG A 178 13.97 7.42 13.61
C ARG A 178 15.17 7.77 14.49
N ALA A 179 15.77 6.79 15.18
CA ALA A 179 16.94 7.02 16.04
C ALA A 179 18.15 7.51 15.22
N ALA A 180 18.34 6.98 14.01
CA ALA A 180 19.41 7.41 13.11
C ALA A 180 19.31 8.90 12.72
N LEU A 181 18.10 9.47 12.68
CA LEU A 181 17.90 10.90 12.41
C LEU A 181 18.42 11.81 13.53
N GLN A 182 18.51 11.31 14.76
CA GLN A 182 19.00 12.07 15.92
C GLN A 182 20.54 12.03 16.03
N GLY A 183 21.17 10.96 15.56
CA GLY A 183 22.62 10.76 15.64
C GLY A 183 23.44 11.42 14.53
N GLY A 184 22.81 11.87 13.44
CA GLY A 184 23.49 12.47 12.28
C GLY A 184 23.56 14.00 12.31
N SER A 185 23.95 14.58 13.45
CA SER A 185 24.21 16.03 13.63
C SER A 185 25.66 16.35 13.29
#